data_AF-A0A948RKY4-F1
#
_entry.id   AF-A0A948RKY4-F1
#
_cell.length_a   1.000
_cell.length_b   1.000
_cell.length_c   1.000
_cell.angle_alpha   90.00
_cell.angle_beta   90.00
_cell.angle_gamma   90.00
#
_symmetry.space_group_name_H-M   'P 1'
#
loop_
_entity.id
_entity.type
_entity.pdbx_description
1 polymer ?
#
loop_
_entity_poly.entity_id
_entity_poly.type
_entity_poly.pdbx_seq_one_letter_code
_entity_poly.pdbx_strand_id
1 'polypeptide(L)'
;MFRLLKVTGDSLSPLYKEGDFVVITTLPFFLRRLRQGDIIVFQHGLYGTLIKIVERVLPEEEAVYVIGASEDSLDSRRLGPISRQAIMGRVIMRIAKPIHRHYLY
;
A
#
# COMPACT_ATOMS: atom_id res chain seq x y z
N MET A 1 -7.27 -15.39 1.61
CA MET A 1 -7.27 -15.25 0.14
C MET A 1 -6.16 -14.28 -0.25
N PHE A 2 -5.49 -14.52 -1.36
CA PHE A 2 -4.49 -13.63 -1.94
C PHE A 2 -5.08 -12.91 -3.16
N ARG A 3 -4.65 -11.67 -3.41
CA ARG A 3 -5.02 -10.91 -4.63
C ARG A 3 -3.77 -10.28 -5.22
N LEU A 4 -3.75 -10.16 -6.54
CA LEU A 4 -2.69 -9.47 -7.29
C LEU A 4 -3.20 -8.11 -7.75
N LEU A 5 -2.47 -7.04 -7.46
CA LEU A 5 -2.79 -5.67 -7.86
C LEU A 5 -1.60 -5.04 -8.60
N LYS A 6 -1.87 -4.25 -9.63
CA LYS A 6 -0.84 -3.46 -10.32
C LYS A 6 -0.65 -2.11 -9.62
N VAL A 7 0.59 -1.71 -9.41
CA VAL A 7 0.95 -0.41 -8.85
C VAL A 7 0.87 0.65 -9.95
N THR A 8 0.19 1.75 -9.65
CA THR A 8 0.08 2.94 -10.50
C THR A 8 0.50 4.17 -9.71
N GLY A 9 1.19 5.11 -10.37
CA GLY A 9 1.76 6.29 -9.73
C GLY A 9 3.00 6.02 -8.87
N ASP A 10 3.53 7.08 -8.26
CA ASP A 10 4.89 7.09 -7.70
C ASP A 10 4.96 7.25 -6.18
N SER A 11 3.83 7.11 -5.48
CA SER A 11 3.76 7.52 -4.07
C SER A 11 4.61 6.69 -3.09
N LEU A 12 5.11 5.54 -3.53
CA LEU A 12 6.05 4.68 -2.81
C LEU A 12 7.34 4.40 -3.62
N SER A 13 7.60 5.19 -4.67
CA SER A 13 8.85 5.12 -5.43
C SER A 13 10.04 5.54 -4.54
N PRO A 14 11.21 4.88 -4.60
CA PRO A 14 11.61 3.82 -5.54
C PRO A 14 11.29 2.39 -5.08
N LEU A 15 10.69 2.19 -3.91
CA LEU A 15 10.41 0.88 -3.31
C LEU A 15 9.32 0.11 -4.07
N TYR A 16 8.29 0.80 -4.53
CA TYR A 16 7.23 0.30 -5.39
C TYR A 16 7.11 1.25 -6.57
N LYS A 17 7.40 0.76 -7.77
CA LYS A 17 7.44 1.56 -8.98
C LYS A 17 6.16 1.37 -9.77
N GLU A 18 5.76 2.38 -10.51
CA GLU A 18 4.67 2.24 -11.46
C GLU A 18 4.93 1.07 -12.43
N GLY A 19 3.92 0.20 -12.55
CA GLY A 19 3.94 -1.03 -13.33
C GLY A 19 4.33 -2.28 -12.56
N ASP A 20 4.90 -2.15 -11.35
CA ASP A 20 5.10 -3.31 -10.47
C ASP A 20 3.75 -3.93 -10.09
N PHE A 21 3.77 -5.17 -9.63
CA PHE A 21 2.62 -5.82 -9.02
C PHE A 21 2.87 -6.08 -7.54
N VAL A 22 1.80 -6.11 -6.76
CA VAL A 22 1.83 -6.50 -5.35
C VAL A 22 0.84 -7.63 -5.10
N VAL A 23 1.27 -8.60 -4.31
CA VAL A 23 0.38 -9.62 -3.76
C VAL A 23 -0.05 -9.17 -2.38
N ILE A 24 -1.36 -9.04 -2.20
CA ILE A 24 -1.97 -8.73 -0.91
C ILE A 24 -2.62 -9.96 -0.29
N THR A 25 -2.56 -10.05 1.03
CA THR A 25 -3.41 -10.97 1.82
C THR A 25 -4.57 -10.20 2.42
N THR A 26 -5.77 -10.77 2.30
CA THR A 26 -7.01 -10.24 2.90
C THR A 26 -7.42 -11.03 4.15
N LEU A 27 -6.55 -11.92 4.64
CA LEU A 27 -6.87 -12.79 5.77
C LEU A 27 -6.97 -11.98 7.07
N PRO A 28 -8.07 -12.11 7.85
CA PRO A 28 -8.29 -11.28 9.04
C PRO A 28 -7.16 -11.32 10.07
N PHE A 29 -6.53 -12.48 10.25
CA PHE A 29 -5.41 -12.65 11.19
C PHE A 29 -4.22 -11.74 10.86
N PHE A 30 -3.89 -11.57 9.58
CA PHE A 30 -2.80 -10.71 9.13
C PHE A 30 -3.16 -9.23 9.30
N LEU A 31 -4.42 -8.87 9.02
CA LEU A 31 -4.92 -7.50 9.17
C LEU A 31 -5.01 -7.07 10.64
N ARG A 32 -5.38 -7.99 11.55
CA ARG A 32 -5.36 -7.74 13.01
C ARG A 32 -3.94 -7.50 13.53
N ARG A 33 -2.93 -8.09 12.90
CA ARG A 33 -1.51 -8.01 13.29
C ARG A 33 -0.71 -6.98 12.50
N LEU A 34 -1.37 -5.94 11.96
CA LEU A 34 -0.67 -4.82 11.32
C LEU A 34 0.32 -4.16 12.29
N ARG A 35 1.50 -3.81 11.78
CA ARG A 35 2.60 -3.18 12.53
C ARG A 35 3.22 -2.05 11.72
N GLN A 36 4.01 -1.21 12.40
CA GLN A 36 4.89 -0.26 11.73
C GLN A 36 5.76 -0.96 10.68
N GLY A 37 5.90 -0.34 9.51
CA GLY A 37 6.63 -0.87 8.36
C GLY A 37 5.81 -1.78 7.45
N ASP A 38 4.65 -2.27 7.88
CA ASP A 38 3.77 -3.02 6.98
C ASP A 38 3.30 -2.13 5.82
N ILE A 39 3.23 -2.71 4.63
CA ILE A 39 2.65 -2.04 3.46
C ILE A 39 1.20 -2.49 3.34
N ILE A 40 0.28 -1.54 3.21
CA ILE A 40 -1.14 -1.82 3.08
C ILE A 40 -1.73 -1.21 1.82
N VAL A 41 -2.77 -1.86 1.33
CA VAL A 41 -3.67 -1.32 0.32
C VAL A 41 -5.01 -1.03 0.99
N PHE A 42 -5.53 0.17 0.80
CA PHE A 42 -6.79 0.62 1.37
C PHE A 42 -7.63 1.40 0.37
N GLN A 43 -8.94 1.42 0.59
CA GLN A 43 -9.87 2.20 -0.23
C GLN A 43 -10.13 3.55 0.42
N HIS A 44 -10.02 4.63 -0.35
CA HIS A 44 -10.43 5.97 0.03
C HIS A 44 -11.59 6.43 -0.86
N GLY A 45 -12.61 7.05 -0.26
CA GLY A 45 -13.83 7.45 -0.99
C GLY A 45 -13.57 8.40 -2.16
N LEU A 46 -12.65 9.37 -1.99
CA LEU A 46 -12.34 10.38 -3.01
C LEU A 46 -11.21 9.99 -3.97
N TYR A 47 -10.27 9.17 -3.52
CA TYR A 47 -8.99 8.94 -4.22
C TYR A 47 -8.83 7.51 -4.73
N GLY A 48 -9.85 6.68 -4.52
CA GLY A 48 -9.82 5.29 -4.94
C GLY A 48 -8.91 4.42 -4.08
N THR A 49 -8.28 3.43 -4.70
CA THR A 49 -7.39 2.48 -4.02
C THR A 49 -5.99 3.05 -3.89
N LEU A 50 -5.45 3.06 -2.67
CA LEU A 50 -4.13 3.62 -2.33
C LEU A 50 -3.24 2.56 -1.69
N ILE A 51 -1.92 2.69 -1.88
CA ILE A 51 -0.88 1.86 -1.27
C ILE A 51 0.08 2.73 -0.45
N LYS A 52 0.31 2.39 0.82
CA LYS A 52 1.16 3.16 1.74
C LYS A 52 1.89 2.29 2.76
N ILE A 53 2.90 2.88 3.40
CA ILE A 53 3.62 2.29 4.55
C ILE A 53 2.88 2.68 5.82
N VAL A 54 2.64 1.72 6.72
CA VAL A 54 2.16 1.98 8.08
C VAL A 54 3.32 2.59 8.88
N GLU A 55 3.16 3.84 9.29
CA GLU A 55 4.12 4.50 10.18
C GLU A 55 3.83 4.13 11.65
N ARG A 56 2.57 4.15 12.06
CA ARG A 56 2.14 3.76 13.40
C ARG A 56 0.72 3.18 13.38
N VAL A 57 0.46 2.28 14.32
CA VAL A 57 -0.87 1.72 14.56
C VAL A 57 -1.54 2.53 15.66
N LEU A 58 -2.84 2.80 15.53
CA LEU A 58 -3.64 3.56 16.48
C LEU A 58 -4.76 2.64 17.00
N PRO A 59 -4.51 1.83 18.05
CA PRO A 59 -5.46 0.81 18.51
C PRO A 59 -6.78 1.41 19.01
N GLU A 60 -6.70 2.51 19.76
CA GLU A 60 -7.86 3.20 20.36
C GLU A 60 -8.82 3.75 19.30
N GLU A 61 -8.31 4.13 18.13
CA GLU A 61 -9.07 4.70 17.01
C GLU A 61 -9.49 3.63 15.97
N GLU A 62 -9.14 2.36 16.21
CA GLU A 62 -9.26 1.27 15.23
C GLU A 62 -8.66 1.66 13.86
N ALA A 63 -7.52 2.35 13.87
CA ALA A 63 -6.94 2.99 12.69
C ALA A 63 -5.42 2.77 12.58
N VAL A 64 -4.85 3.21 11.46
CA VAL A 64 -3.41 3.27 11.22
C VAL A 64 -3.04 4.62 10.61
N TYR A 65 -1.90 5.15 11.01
CA TYR A 65 -1.31 6.32 10.36
C TYR A 65 -0.34 5.84 9.29
N VAL A 66 -0.49 6.34 8.07
CA VAL A 66 0.29 5.89 6.92
C VAL A 66 1.07 7.03 6.27
N ILE A 67 2.22 6.69 5.69
CA ILE A 67 3.10 7.63 4.97
C ILE A 67 3.45 7.07 3.58
N GLY A 68 3.70 7.98 2.63
CA GLY A 68 4.38 7.64 1.39
C GLY A 68 5.88 7.94 1.44
N ALA A 69 6.54 7.81 0.29
CA ALA A 69 8.00 7.97 0.19
C ALA A 69 8.48 9.42 0.10
N SER A 70 7.59 10.35 -0.28
CA SER A 70 7.90 11.79 -0.43
C SER A 70 6.99 12.67 0.44
N GLU A 71 7.39 13.92 0.64
CA GLU A 71 6.57 14.92 1.36
C GLU A 71 5.26 15.26 0.63
N ASP A 72 5.26 15.17 -0.71
CA ASP A 72 4.08 15.43 -1.53
C ASP A 72 3.10 14.26 -1.61
N SER A 73 3.43 13.13 -0.99
CA SER A 73 2.56 11.96 -0.95
C SER A 73 1.19 12.31 -0.33
N LEU A 74 0.13 11.88 -1.03
CA LEU A 74 -1.21 11.85 -0.47
C LEU A 74 -1.32 10.72 0.56
N ASP A 75 -1.14 11.05 1.84
CA ASP A 75 -1.13 10.11 2.97
C ASP A 75 -1.72 10.72 4.24
N SER A 76 -1.51 10.13 5.42
CA SER A 76 -2.19 10.54 6.65
C SER A 76 -1.87 11.97 7.12
N ARG A 77 -0.83 12.62 6.58
CA ARG A 77 -0.60 14.07 6.82
C ARG A 77 -1.71 14.94 6.22
N ARG A 78 -2.33 14.48 5.13
CA ARG A 78 -3.42 15.18 4.43
C ARG A 78 -4.78 14.48 4.61
N LEU A 79 -4.78 13.16 4.75
CA LEU A 79 -5.98 12.32 4.85
C LEU A 79 -6.44 12.07 6.29
N GLY A 80 -5.55 12.27 7.28
CA GLY A 80 -5.73 11.75 8.63
C GLY A 80 -5.51 10.23 8.73
N PRO A 81 -5.77 9.64 9.92
CA PRO A 81 -5.69 8.20 10.14
C PRO A 81 -6.62 7.41 9.20
N ILE A 82 -6.15 6.24 8.76
CA ILE A 82 -6.91 5.32 7.92
C ILE A 82 -7.58 4.27 8.80
N SER A 83 -8.91 4.23 8.75
CA SER A 83 -9.70 3.20 9.44
C SER A 83 -9.28 1.79 9.01
N ARG A 84 -9.17 0.87 9.96
CA ARG A 84 -8.89 -0.55 9.67
C ARG A 84 -9.92 -1.19 8.75
N GLN A 85 -11.15 -0.69 8.74
CA GLN A 85 -12.23 -1.17 7.88
C GLN A 85 -12.01 -0.80 6.41
N ALA A 86 -11.28 0.28 6.14
CA ALA A 86 -10.90 0.69 4.80
C ALA A 86 -9.75 -0.15 4.20
N ILE A 87 -9.04 -0.92 5.03
CA ILE A 87 -7.88 -1.71 4.61
C ILE A 87 -8.35 -2.94 3.83
N MET A 88 -8.03 -2.96 2.54
CA MET A 88 -8.35 -4.06 1.65
C MET A 88 -7.43 -5.26 1.86
N GLY A 89 -6.15 -5.00 2.18
CA GLY A 89 -5.16 -6.06 2.36
C GLY A 89 -3.79 -5.55 2.78
N ARG A 90 -2.99 -6.46 3.32
CA ARG A 90 -1.56 -6.23 3.58
C ARG A 90 -0.73 -6.79 2.44
N VAL A 91 0.21 -6.02 1.90
CA VAL A 91 1.15 -6.50 0.90
C VAL A 91 2.12 -7.48 1.56
N ILE A 92 2.28 -8.64 0.94
CA ILE A 92 3.21 -9.70 1.40
C ILE A 92 4.34 -9.95 0.41
N MET A 93 4.20 -9.47 -0.83
CA MET A 93 5.20 -9.63 -1.87
C MET A 93 5.04 -8.55 -2.92
N ARG A 94 6.16 -8.02 -3.40
CA ARG A 94 6.27 -7.19 -4.60
C ARG A 94 6.81 -8.04 -5.74
N ILE A 95 6.28 -7.86 -6.94
CA ILE A 95 6.76 -8.45 -8.18
C ILE A 95 7.13 -7.29 -9.10
N ALA A 96 8.42 -7.16 -9.42
CA ALA A 96 8.90 -6.08 -10.27
C ALA A 96 8.30 -6.20 -11.68
N LYS A 97 8.00 -5.06 -12.31
CA LYS A 97 7.56 -5.06 -13.71
C LYS A 97 8.59 -5.75 -14.61
N PRO A 98 8.14 -6.52 -15.62
CA PRO A 98 9.06 -7.18 -16.53
C PRO A 98 9.87 -6.16 -17.31
N ILE A 99 11.20 -6.28 -17.26
CA ILE A 99 12.11 -5.49 -18.08
C ILE A 99 12.05 -6.09 -19.48
N HIS A 100 11.33 -5.44 -20.40
CA HIS A 100 11.44 -5.78 -21.81
C HIS A 100 12.80 -5.28 -22.30
N ARG A 101 13.77 -6.18 -22.43
CA ARG A 101 14.95 -5.89 -23.27
C ARG A 101 14.45 -5.88 -24.70
N HIS A 102 14.34 -4.69 -25.29
CA HIS A 102 14.31 -4.58 -26.75
C HIS A 102 15.64 -5.20 -27.25
N TYR A 103 15.55 -6.36 -27.88
CA TYR A 103 16.62 -6.82 -28.75
C TYR A 103 16.64 -5.86 -29.93
N LEU A 104 17.62 -4.95 -29.94
CA LEU A 104 17.98 -4.18 -31.11
C LEU A 104 18.48 -5.20 -32.15
N TYR A 105 17.74 -5.34 -33.24
CA TYR A 105 18.23 -5.91 -34.50
C TYR A 105 18.60 -4.76 -35.42
#